data_AF-A0A202DCL3-F1
#
_entry.id   AF-A0A202DCL3-F1
#
_cell.length_a   1.000
_cell.length_b   1.000
_cell.length_c   1.000
_cell.angle_alpha   90.00
_cell.angle_beta   90.00
_cell.angle_gamma   90.00
#
_symmetry.space_group_name_H-M   'P 1'
#
loop_
_entity.id
_entity.type
_entity.pdbx_description
1 polymer ?
#
loop_
_entity_poly.entity_id
_entity_poly.type
_entity_poly.pdbx_seq_one_letter_code
_entity_poly.pdbx_strand_id
1 'polypeptide(L)'
;MKVLLIRPPYKRLQGYHPEPYFPLGIGYVGAVMEKDGHDVKIWNVDMMTDITAGVMPDELVMYKERQKRFEIYQNALNTDDHPVWKEVQDVLDSFDPDIVGLSVLTPEVGSAYKLSCLAKQSRKDRIVMWGGHHSTFLAEDVLGYGSVDIVVRGEGENIVPELMPAIAEQKSDSLKDIKGVSYIIDNKIHHNPDQDLPEDLDALPFPAHHLSLFPEAYKRMERIGIMSNRGCPFRCGYC
;
A
#
# COMPACT_ATOMS: atom_id res chain seq x y z
N MET A 1 -4.76 4.59 -16.88
CA MET A 1 -5.67 4.23 -15.78
C MET A 1 -5.43 5.15 -14.61
N LYS A 2 -6.43 5.37 -13.77
CA LYS A 2 -6.30 6.10 -12.50
C LYS A 2 -5.91 5.11 -11.40
N VAL A 3 -4.80 5.37 -10.72
CA VAL A 3 -4.22 4.45 -9.74
C VAL A 3 -4.06 5.17 -8.41
N LEU A 4 -4.65 4.60 -7.36
CA LEU A 4 -4.47 5.08 -6.00
C LEU A 4 -3.61 4.07 -5.23
N LEU A 5 -2.35 4.43 -4.96
CA LEU A 5 -1.43 3.65 -4.16
C LEU A 5 -1.52 4.09 -2.70
N ILE A 6 -1.73 3.15 -1.78
CA ILE A 6 -2.05 3.45 -0.40
C ILE A 6 -1.16 2.65 0.55
N ARG A 7 -0.65 3.32 1.57
CA ARG A 7 -0.24 2.66 2.81
C ARG A 7 -1.41 2.68 3.78
N PRO A 8 -1.96 1.50 4.19
CA PRO A 8 -3.12 1.44 5.07
C PRO A 8 -2.86 2.13 6.43
N PRO A 9 -3.90 2.65 7.10
CA PRO A 9 -3.74 3.31 8.38
C PRO A 9 -3.46 2.29 9.49
N TYR A 10 -2.57 2.63 10.41
CA TYR A 10 -2.33 1.85 11.62
C TYR A 10 -2.20 2.76 12.82
N LYS A 11 -1.35 3.78 12.73
CA LYS A 11 -1.05 4.69 13.83
C LYS A 11 -2.25 5.57 14.18
N ARG A 12 -2.96 6.13 13.19
CA ARG A 12 -4.18 6.93 13.42
C ARG A 12 -5.28 6.14 14.09
N LEU A 13 -5.46 4.88 13.70
CA LEU A 13 -6.46 3.98 14.30
C LEU A 13 -6.10 3.59 15.74
N GLN A 14 -4.82 3.64 16.11
CA GLN A 14 -4.33 3.43 17.47
C GLN A 14 -4.35 4.71 18.34
N GLY A 15 -4.78 5.84 17.76
CA GLY A 15 -4.70 7.15 18.42
C GLY A 15 -3.27 7.64 18.64
N TYR A 16 -2.30 7.21 17.81
CA TYR A 16 -0.98 7.83 17.77
C TYR A 16 -1.01 9.11 16.95
N HIS A 17 -0.03 9.96 17.22
CA HIS A 17 0.27 11.09 16.36
C HIS A 17 0.84 10.61 15.02
N PRO A 18 0.52 11.31 13.91
CA PRO A 18 1.14 11.03 12.63
C PRO A 18 2.65 11.22 12.73
N GLU A 19 3.42 10.15 12.59
CA GLU A 19 4.84 10.25 12.32
C GLU A 19 5.00 10.50 10.82
N PRO A 20 5.44 11.71 10.39
CA PRO A 20 5.51 12.01 8.97
C PRO A 20 6.55 11.10 8.32
N TYR A 21 6.06 10.20 7.48
CA TYR A 21 6.88 9.28 6.69
C TYR A 21 6.22 9.05 5.33
N PHE A 22 6.98 9.32 4.27
CA PHE A 22 6.56 9.04 2.90
C PHE A 22 6.88 7.58 2.57
N PRO A 23 5.90 6.78 2.12
CA PRO A 23 6.08 5.36 1.89
C PRO A 23 6.91 5.11 0.63
N LEU A 24 8.23 4.96 0.81
CA LEU A 24 9.20 4.91 -0.29
C LEU A 24 8.89 3.82 -1.33
N GLY A 25 8.50 2.61 -0.91
CA GLY A 25 8.19 1.51 -1.83
C GLY A 25 7.15 1.87 -2.89
N ILE A 26 5.98 2.37 -2.47
CA ILE A 26 4.97 2.86 -3.42
C ILE A 26 5.34 4.21 -4.05
N GLY A 27 6.28 4.95 -3.46
CA GLY A 27 6.95 6.09 -4.08
C GLY A 27 7.71 5.73 -5.35
N TYR A 28 8.53 4.68 -5.31
CA TYR A 28 9.28 4.17 -6.47
C TYR A 28 8.34 3.52 -7.48
N VAL A 29 7.44 2.65 -7.03
CA VAL A 29 6.44 2.00 -7.90
C VAL A 29 5.54 3.02 -8.59
N GLY A 30 5.07 4.03 -7.85
CA GLY A 30 4.25 5.11 -8.40
C GLY A 30 4.98 5.95 -9.44
N ALA A 31 6.29 6.20 -9.25
CA ALA A 31 7.12 6.88 -10.24
C ALA A 31 7.25 6.10 -11.55
N VAL A 32 7.37 4.76 -11.47
CA VAL A 32 7.38 3.90 -12.67
C VAL A 32 6.02 3.97 -13.39
N MET A 33 4.91 3.80 -12.66
CA MET A 33 3.57 3.89 -13.25
C MET A 33 3.26 5.26 -13.86
N GLU A 34 3.72 6.36 -13.24
CA GLU A 34 3.58 7.70 -13.78
C GLU A 34 4.37 7.86 -15.09
N LYS A 35 5.60 7.34 -15.14
CA LYS A 35 6.44 7.34 -16.35
C LYS A 35 5.77 6.59 -17.51
N ASP A 36 5.01 5.54 -17.20
CA ASP A 36 4.22 4.75 -18.16
C ASP A 36 2.87 5.42 -18.52
N GLY A 37 2.61 6.64 -18.05
CA GLY A 37 1.49 7.47 -18.46
C GLY A 37 0.20 7.24 -17.65
N HIS A 38 0.28 6.66 -16.45
CA HIS A 38 -0.87 6.51 -15.57
C HIS A 38 -1.10 7.75 -14.68
N ASP A 39 -2.36 8.03 -14.34
CA ASP A 39 -2.70 9.07 -13.36
C ASP A 39 -2.61 8.46 -11.96
N VAL A 40 -1.47 8.68 -11.30
CA VAL A 40 -1.13 8.03 -10.03
C VAL A 40 -1.28 9.01 -8.88
N LYS A 41 -1.84 8.55 -7.77
CA LYS A 41 -1.81 9.23 -6.47
C LYS A 41 -1.31 8.29 -5.39
N ILE A 42 -0.53 8.85 -4.46
CA ILE A 42 0.03 8.11 -3.32
C ILE A 42 -0.55 8.67 -2.03
N TRP A 43 -1.01 7.78 -1.16
CA TRP A 43 -1.54 8.16 0.13
C TRP A 43 -1.02 7.28 1.25
N ASN A 44 -0.34 7.87 2.22
CA ASN A 44 -0.21 7.27 3.53
C ASN A 44 -1.42 7.70 4.35
N VAL A 45 -2.34 6.78 4.66
CA VAL A 45 -3.59 7.14 5.38
C VAL A 45 -3.29 7.64 6.78
N ASP A 46 -2.14 7.31 7.36
CA ASP A 46 -1.70 7.90 8.62
C ASP A 46 -1.35 9.41 8.51
N MET A 47 -1.33 9.99 7.30
CA MET A 47 -1.03 11.41 7.04
C MET A 47 -2.24 12.20 6.55
N MET A 48 -2.39 13.44 7.05
CA MET A 48 -3.41 14.41 6.64
C MET A 48 -2.83 15.84 6.58
N THR A 49 -3.57 16.80 6.01
CA THR A 49 -3.16 18.20 5.89
C THR A 49 -3.01 18.92 7.23
N ASP A 50 -3.82 18.59 8.23
CA ASP A 50 -3.74 19.19 9.56
C ASP A 50 -2.92 18.31 10.54
N ILE A 51 -1.60 18.49 10.51
CA ILE A 51 -0.69 17.87 11.51
C ILE A 51 -0.67 18.67 12.83
N THR A 52 -1.43 19.79 12.93
CA THR A 52 -1.49 20.58 14.17
C THR A 52 -2.53 20.06 15.17
N ALA A 53 -3.51 19.28 14.70
CA ALA A 53 -4.49 18.59 15.52
C ALA A 53 -3.86 17.35 16.21
N GLY A 54 -3.06 17.60 17.25
CA GLY A 54 -2.50 16.56 18.10
C GLY A 54 -0.98 16.62 18.17
N VAL A 55 -0.46 17.66 18.80
CA VAL A 55 0.88 17.57 19.40
C VAL A 55 0.65 17.25 20.88
N MET A 56 0.40 15.98 21.22
CA MET A 56 0.83 15.54 22.55
C MET A 56 2.28 15.07 22.38
N PRO A 57 3.21 15.49 23.24
CA PRO A 57 4.57 15.00 23.18
C PRO A 57 4.56 13.47 23.21
N ASP A 58 5.41 12.86 22.39
CA ASP A 58 5.85 11.47 22.55
C ASP A 58 6.60 11.35 23.90
N GLU A 59 5.89 11.48 25.01
CA GLU A 59 6.32 10.83 26.24
C GLU A 59 6.28 9.34 25.91
N LEU A 60 7.45 8.83 25.49
CA LEU A 60 7.84 7.43 25.40
C LEU A 60 6.63 6.54 25.63
N VAL A 61 5.87 6.24 24.57
CA VAL A 61 4.70 5.38 24.71
C VAL A 61 5.21 4.10 25.36
N MET A 62 4.93 4.00 26.66
CA MET A 62 5.54 3.00 27.49
C MET A 62 5.13 1.67 26.88
N TYR A 63 6.04 0.71 26.75
CA TYR A 63 5.73 -0.60 26.19
C TYR A 63 4.45 -1.21 26.79
N LYS A 64 4.15 -0.86 28.04
CA LYS A 64 2.93 -1.19 28.80
C LYS A 64 1.61 -0.72 28.16
N GLU A 65 1.61 0.33 27.35
CA GLU A 65 0.41 0.86 26.69
C GLU A 65 0.10 0.19 25.34
N ARG A 66 1.00 -0.65 24.81
CA ARG A 66 0.80 -1.29 23.50
C ARG A 66 -0.49 -2.10 23.42
N GLN A 67 -0.81 -2.83 24.50
CA GLN A 67 -2.03 -3.64 24.57
C GLN A 67 -3.28 -2.76 24.47
N LYS A 68 -3.35 -1.72 25.30
CA LYS A 68 -4.45 -0.75 25.29
C LYS A 68 -4.61 -0.07 23.92
N ARG A 69 -3.51 0.29 23.25
CA ARG A 69 -3.57 0.88 21.91
C ARG A 69 -3.98 -0.11 20.83
N PHE A 70 -3.64 -1.38 20.98
CA PHE A 70 -4.15 -2.43 20.11
C PHE A 70 -5.66 -2.62 20.27
N GLU A 71 -6.19 -2.54 21.50
CA GLU A 71 -7.64 -2.55 21.74
C GLU A 71 -8.32 -1.33 21.11
N ILE A 72 -7.73 -0.14 21.20
CA ILE A 72 -8.22 1.07 20.51
C ILE A 72 -8.24 0.84 18.99
N TYR A 73 -7.18 0.27 18.43
CA TYR A 73 -7.14 -0.09 17.01
C TYR A 73 -8.24 -1.07 16.61
N GLN A 74 -8.45 -2.14 17.38
CA GLN A 74 -9.50 -3.10 17.11
C GLN A 74 -10.89 -2.44 17.16
N ASN A 75 -11.13 -1.55 18.12
CA ASN A 75 -12.38 -0.80 18.19
C ASN A 75 -12.54 0.12 16.97
N ALA A 76 -11.51 0.90 16.60
CA ALA A 76 -11.54 1.80 15.46
C ALA A 76 -11.70 1.04 14.12
N LEU A 77 -11.10 -0.14 13.99
CA LEU A 77 -11.25 -1.01 12.84
C LEU A 77 -12.70 -1.50 12.67
N ASN A 78 -13.38 -1.79 13.77
CA ASN A 78 -14.75 -2.30 13.78
C ASN A 78 -15.83 -1.20 13.86
N THR A 79 -15.45 0.07 13.92
CA THR A 79 -16.37 1.21 13.94
C THR A 79 -16.52 1.74 12.52
N ASP A 80 -17.64 1.49 11.85
CA ASP A 80 -17.83 1.84 10.42
C ASP A 80 -17.90 3.34 10.17
N ASP A 81 -18.42 4.12 11.11
CA ASP A 81 -18.51 5.57 11.06
C ASP A 81 -17.25 6.27 11.61
N HIS A 82 -16.16 5.53 11.85
CA HIS A 82 -14.90 6.12 12.29
C HIS A 82 -14.40 7.13 11.25
N PRO A 83 -13.94 8.34 11.65
CA PRO A 83 -13.58 9.42 10.71
C PRO A 83 -12.57 9.03 9.63
N VAL A 84 -11.63 8.14 9.94
CA VAL A 84 -10.64 7.61 8.98
C VAL A 84 -11.32 6.87 7.83
N TRP A 85 -12.36 6.05 8.09
CA TRP A 85 -13.04 5.30 7.04
C TRP A 85 -13.91 6.19 6.17
N LYS A 86 -14.50 7.23 6.76
CA LYS A 86 -15.21 8.27 6.00
C LYS A 86 -14.26 9.02 5.06
N GLU A 87 -13.09 9.42 5.56
CA GLU A 87 -12.05 10.06 4.71
C GLU A 87 -11.58 9.14 3.58
N VAL A 88 -11.40 7.84 3.86
CA VAL A 88 -11.09 6.84 2.84
C VAL A 88 -12.18 6.77 1.76
N GLN A 89 -13.45 6.76 2.14
CA GLN A 89 -14.57 6.80 1.19
C GLN A 89 -14.58 8.10 0.39
N ASP A 90 -14.43 9.25 1.03
CA ASP A 90 -14.39 10.56 0.36
C ASP A 90 -13.25 10.61 -0.70
N VAL A 91 -12.08 10.06 -0.40
CA VAL A 91 -10.96 9.96 -1.35
C VAL A 91 -11.27 8.97 -2.49
N LEU A 92 -11.83 7.80 -2.19
CA LEU A 92 -12.20 6.82 -3.21
C LEU A 92 -13.28 7.35 -4.16
N ASP A 93 -14.25 8.09 -3.65
CA ASP A 93 -15.36 8.65 -4.44
C ASP A 93 -14.90 9.86 -5.27
N SER A 94 -14.05 10.72 -4.71
CA SER A 94 -13.56 11.91 -5.42
C SER A 94 -12.50 11.61 -6.47
N PHE A 95 -11.56 10.70 -6.17
CA PHE A 95 -10.53 10.31 -7.13
C PHE A 95 -11.03 9.23 -8.10
N ASP A 96 -11.99 8.40 -7.72
CA ASP A 96 -12.52 7.27 -8.49
C ASP A 96 -11.43 6.47 -9.23
N PRO A 97 -10.56 5.75 -8.50
CA PRO A 97 -9.49 4.99 -9.12
C PRO A 97 -10.02 3.74 -9.84
N ASP A 98 -9.39 3.40 -10.98
CA ASP A 98 -9.58 2.11 -11.63
C ASP A 98 -8.88 1.00 -10.82
N ILE A 99 -7.76 1.35 -10.19
CA ILE A 99 -6.91 0.43 -9.43
C ILE A 99 -6.59 1.03 -8.05
N VAL A 100 -6.77 0.25 -6.99
CA VAL A 100 -6.29 0.54 -5.64
C VAL A 100 -5.16 -0.43 -5.30
N GLY A 101 -3.94 0.10 -5.12
CA GLY A 101 -2.76 -0.68 -4.76
C GLY A 101 -2.37 -0.46 -3.31
N LEU A 102 -2.34 -1.50 -2.48
CA LEU A 102 -1.99 -1.40 -1.07
C LEU A 102 -0.57 -1.91 -0.81
N SER A 103 0.25 -1.14 -0.10
CA SER A 103 1.53 -1.62 0.45
C SER A 103 1.34 -2.01 1.91
N VAL A 104 1.35 -3.31 2.18
CA VAL A 104 0.87 -3.87 3.44
C VAL A 104 2.02 -4.48 4.25
N LEU A 105 2.22 -3.94 5.45
CA LEU A 105 2.99 -4.60 6.50
C LEU A 105 2.05 -5.45 7.36
N THR A 106 2.59 -6.48 8.02
CA THR A 106 1.79 -7.39 8.88
C THR A 106 0.87 -6.70 9.91
N PRO A 107 1.27 -5.63 10.63
CA PRO A 107 0.34 -4.94 11.53
C PRO A 107 -0.84 -4.24 10.84
N GLU A 108 -0.72 -3.95 9.54
CA GLU A 108 -1.68 -3.18 8.74
C GLU A 108 -2.73 -4.08 8.05
N VAL A 109 -2.66 -5.41 8.21
CA VAL A 109 -3.51 -6.36 7.47
C VAL A 109 -5.00 -6.14 7.72
N GLY A 110 -5.38 -5.89 8.97
CA GLY A 110 -6.79 -5.64 9.32
C GLY A 110 -7.34 -4.40 8.62
N SER A 111 -6.59 -3.29 8.65
CA SER A 111 -6.99 -2.05 7.98
C SER A 111 -6.90 -2.15 6.46
N ALA A 112 -5.91 -2.88 5.92
CA ALA A 112 -5.80 -3.18 4.50
C ALA A 112 -7.02 -3.98 3.99
N TYR A 113 -7.46 -4.99 4.75
CA TYR A 113 -8.66 -5.77 4.43
C TYR A 113 -9.91 -4.89 4.41
N LYS A 114 -10.13 -4.08 5.45
CA LYS A 114 -11.27 -3.16 5.50
C LYS A 114 -11.25 -2.17 4.34
N LEU A 115 -10.09 -1.59 4.04
CA LEU A 115 -9.91 -0.68 2.90
C LEU A 115 -10.23 -1.37 1.57
N SER A 116 -9.77 -2.61 1.37
CA SER A 116 -10.06 -3.41 0.17
C SER A 116 -11.56 -3.64 0.00
N CYS A 117 -12.27 -3.94 1.09
CA CYS A 117 -13.73 -4.04 1.08
C CYS A 117 -14.39 -2.71 0.70
N LEU A 118 -13.96 -1.58 1.25
CA LEU A 118 -14.47 -0.25 0.88
C LEU A 118 -14.24 0.09 -0.59
N ALA A 119 -13.06 -0.27 -1.12
CA ALA A 119 -12.71 -0.07 -2.52
C ALA A 119 -13.64 -0.86 -3.45
N LYS A 120 -13.98 -2.12 -3.09
CA LYS A 120 -14.90 -2.98 -3.86
C LYS A 120 -16.38 -2.61 -3.68
N GLN A 121 -16.77 -2.09 -2.52
CA GLN A 121 -18.13 -1.64 -2.24
C GLN A 121 -18.51 -0.40 -3.07
N SER A 122 -17.58 0.55 -3.19
CA SER A 122 -17.78 1.75 -4.01
C SER A 122 -17.81 1.44 -5.51
N ARG A 123 -17.03 0.46 -5.96
CA ARG A 123 -17.01 0.02 -7.37
C ARG A 123 -16.57 -1.45 -7.49
N LYS A 124 -17.47 -2.34 -7.93
CA LYS A 124 -17.22 -3.79 -7.94
C LYS A 124 -16.16 -4.24 -8.95
N ASP A 125 -16.05 -3.55 -10.08
CA ASP A 125 -15.08 -3.81 -11.15
C ASP A 125 -13.70 -3.19 -10.89
N ARG A 126 -13.56 -2.40 -9.81
CA ARG A 126 -12.28 -1.83 -9.40
C ARG A 126 -11.30 -2.92 -9.04
N ILE A 127 -10.08 -2.84 -9.56
CA ILE A 127 -9.03 -3.79 -9.22
C ILE A 127 -8.39 -3.38 -7.90
N VAL A 128 -8.28 -4.33 -6.97
CA VAL A 128 -7.57 -4.18 -5.71
C VAL A 128 -6.35 -5.09 -5.76
N MET A 129 -5.17 -4.48 -5.66
CA MET A 129 -3.91 -5.21 -5.62
C MET A 129 -3.16 -4.94 -4.32
N TRP A 130 -2.53 -5.97 -3.77
CA TRP A 130 -1.70 -5.84 -2.58
C TRP A 130 -0.24 -6.14 -2.90
N GLY A 131 0.68 -5.40 -2.31
CA GLY A 131 2.10 -5.66 -2.30
C GLY A 131 2.72 -5.34 -0.95
N GLY A 132 4.05 -5.36 -0.87
CA GLY A 132 4.77 -5.20 0.39
C GLY A 132 5.03 -6.54 1.09
N HIS A 133 5.59 -6.47 2.29
CA HIS A 133 6.17 -7.64 2.95
C HIS A 133 5.13 -8.68 3.31
N HIS A 134 4.00 -8.27 3.89
CA HIS A 134 2.96 -9.23 4.28
C HIS A 134 2.44 -10.00 3.06
N SER A 135 2.11 -9.28 1.99
CA SER A 135 1.57 -9.85 0.76
C SER A 135 2.57 -10.74 0.03
N THR A 136 3.88 -10.43 0.11
CA THR A 136 4.93 -11.25 -0.50
C THR A 136 5.00 -12.64 0.13
N PHE A 137 4.88 -12.74 1.46
CA PHE A 137 5.01 -14.01 2.18
C PHE A 137 3.68 -14.77 2.32
N LEU A 138 2.55 -14.08 2.28
CA LEU A 138 1.22 -14.65 2.57
C LEU A 138 0.23 -14.37 1.42
N ALA A 139 0.69 -14.52 0.18
CA ALA A 139 -0.10 -14.22 -1.00
C ALA A 139 -1.40 -15.04 -1.09
N GLU A 140 -1.36 -16.32 -0.70
CA GLU A 140 -2.56 -17.19 -0.68
C GLU A 140 -3.61 -16.69 0.31
N ASP A 141 -3.21 -16.35 1.54
CA ASP A 141 -4.10 -15.82 2.58
C ASP A 141 -4.73 -14.49 2.14
N VAL A 142 -3.92 -13.60 1.55
CA VAL A 142 -4.36 -12.30 1.06
C VAL A 142 -5.40 -12.45 -0.05
N LEU A 143 -5.16 -13.33 -1.02
CA LEU A 143 -6.12 -13.62 -2.10
C LEU A 143 -7.38 -14.30 -1.55
N GLY A 144 -7.23 -15.13 -0.51
CA GLY A 144 -8.34 -15.79 0.19
C GLY A 144 -9.34 -14.84 0.86
N TYR A 145 -8.99 -13.57 1.07
CA TYR A 145 -9.91 -12.55 1.59
C TYR A 145 -11.08 -12.21 0.66
N GLY A 146 -10.97 -12.51 -0.64
CA GLY A 146 -12.03 -12.29 -1.63
C GLY A 146 -12.27 -10.82 -2.00
N SER A 147 -11.60 -9.88 -1.35
CA SER A 147 -11.61 -8.44 -1.67
C SER A 147 -10.35 -7.97 -2.41
N VAL A 148 -9.43 -8.90 -2.71
CA VAL A 148 -8.14 -8.66 -3.38
C VAL A 148 -8.06 -9.49 -4.64
N ASP A 149 -7.74 -8.87 -5.78
CA ASP A 149 -7.67 -9.54 -7.08
C ASP A 149 -6.26 -10.03 -7.40
N ILE A 150 -5.25 -9.25 -6.99
CA ILE A 150 -3.85 -9.43 -7.41
C ILE A 150 -2.93 -9.21 -6.21
N VAL A 151 -1.90 -10.04 -6.10
CA VAL A 151 -0.78 -9.83 -5.18
C VAL A 151 0.51 -9.65 -5.99
N VAL A 152 1.18 -8.52 -5.78
CA VAL A 152 2.52 -8.23 -6.27
C VAL A 152 3.52 -8.64 -5.19
N ARG A 153 4.32 -9.67 -5.47
CA ARG A 153 5.34 -10.24 -4.58
C ARG A 153 6.71 -9.67 -4.92
N GLY A 154 7.50 -9.34 -3.89
CA GLY A 154 8.82 -8.77 -4.06
C GLY A 154 8.81 -7.28 -4.43
N GLU A 155 9.75 -6.86 -5.27
CA GLU A 155 9.89 -5.47 -5.71
C GLU A 155 9.00 -5.20 -6.93
N GLY A 156 8.14 -4.18 -6.82
CA GLY A 156 7.07 -3.93 -7.80
C GLY A 156 7.54 -3.18 -9.06
N GLU A 157 8.68 -2.50 -9.00
CA GLU A 157 9.14 -1.59 -10.04
C GLU A 157 9.35 -2.27 -11.40
N ASN A 158 9.84 -3.51 -11.41
CA ASN A 158 10.01 -4.31 -12.62
C ASN A 158 8.77 -5.15 -12.98
N ILE A 159 7.73 -5.13 -12.15
CA ILE A 159 6.50 -5.93 -12.36
C ILE A 159 5.43 -5.05 -13.00
N VAL A 160 5.29 -3.81 -12.52
CA VAL A 160 4.20 -2.92 -12.92
C VAL A 160 4.20 -2.53 -14.40
N PRO A 161 5.35 -2.40 -15.10
CA PRO A 161 5.33 -2.12 -16.55
C PRO A 161 4.67 -3.23 -17.38
N GLU A 162 4.73 -4.48 -16.92
CA GLU A 162 4.08 -5.64 -17.57
C GLU A 162 2.65 -5.84 -17.05
N LEU A 163 2.45 -5.64 -15.74
CA LEU A 163 1.16 -5.84 -15.07
C LEU A 163 0.08 -4.86 -15.53
N MET A 164 0.42 -3.58 -15.69
CA MET A 164 -0.57 -2.55 -15.97
C MET A 164 -1.23 -2.71 -17.36
N PRO A 165 -0.48 -2.97 -18.45
CA PRO A 165 -1.08 -3.32 -19.74
C PRO A 165 -1.95 -4.58 -19.66
N ALA A 166 -1.49 -5.62 -18.95
CA ALA A 166 -2.23 -6.87 -18.81
C ALA A 166 -3.57 -6.71 -18.08
N ILE A 167 -3.62 -5.85 -17.06
CA ILE A 167 -4.88 -5.46 -16.40
C ILE A 167 -5.80 -4.73 -17.39
N ALA A 168 -5.26 -3.82 -18.20
CA ALA A 168 -6.04 -3.06 -19.18
C ALA A 168 -6.63 -3.96 -20.29
N GLU A 169 -5.98 -5.08 -20.62
CA GLU A 169 -6.49 -6.03 -21.62
C GLU A 169 -7.75 -6.79 -21.20
N GLN A 170 -8.01 -6.91 -19.89
CA GLN A 170 -9.17 -7.61 -19.32
C GLN A 170 -9.38 -9.04 -19.85
N LYS A 171 -8.30 -9.75 -20.20
CA LYS A 171 -8.33 -11.17 -20.56
C LYS A 171 -7.89 -12.01 -19.37
N SER A 172 -8.51 -13.16 -19.17
CA SER A 172 -8.13 -14.09 -18.07
C SER A 172 -6.63 -14.43 -18.14
N ASP A 173 -6.11 -14.70 -19.32
CA ASP A 173 -4.75 -15.24 -19.47
C ASP A 173 -3.65 -14.17 -19.51
N SER A 174 -3.99 -12.87 -19.46
CA SER A 174 -3.00 -11.79 -19.61
C SER A 174 -1.99 -11.74 -18.46
N LEU A 175 -2.34 -12.28 -17.29
CA LEU A 175 -1.48 -12.28 -16.11
C LEU A 175 -0.50 -13.46 -16.05
N LYS A 176 -0.66 -14.49 -16.89
CA LYS A 176 0.02 -15.79 -16.72
C LYS A 176 1.55 -15.74 -16.79
N ASP A 177 2.09 -14.83 -17.58
CA ASP A 177 3.53 -14.77 -17.84
C ASP A 177 4.24 -13.65 -17.06
N ILE A 178 3.52 -12.93 -16.20
CA ILE A 178 4.05 -11.78 -15.46
C ILE A 178 4.71 -12.25 -14.16
N LYS A 179 6.04 -12.21 -14.12
CA LYS A 179 6.80 -12.60 -12.93
C LYS A 179 6.41 -11.77 -11.70
N GLY A 180 6.48 -12.39 -10.53
CA GLY A 180 6.20 -11.77 -9.23
C GLY A 180 4.71 -11.57 -8.93
N VAL A 181 3.80 -12.08 -9.77
CA VAL A 181 2.35 -11.90 -9.58
C VAL A 181 1.71 -13.18 -9.04
N SER A 182 0.78 -13.01 -8.08
CA SER A 182 -0.23 -14.01 -7.72
C SER A 182 -1.60 -13.44 -8.00
N TYR A 183 -2.55 -14.26 -8.45
CA TYR A 183 -3.89 -13.80 -8.81
C TYR A 183 -4.90 -14.95 -8.75
N ILE A 184 -6.19 -14.62 -8.86
CA ILE A 184 -7.28 -15.61 -8.91
C ILE A 184 -7.89 -15.67 -10.32
N ILE A 185 -8.03 -16.88 -10.87
CA ILE A 185 -8.87 -17.18 -12.05
C ILE A 185 -9.72 -18.40 -11.72
N ASP A 186 -11.02 -18.36 -12.05
CA ASP A 186 -11.95 -19.49 -11.85
C ASP A 186 -11.89 -20.08 -10.42
N ASN A 187 -11.80 -19.21 -9.41
CA ASN A 187 -11.64 -19.55 -7.99
C ASN A 187 -10.39 -20.38 -7.64
N LYS A 188 -9.36 -20.34 -8.50
CA LYS A 188 -8.06 -20.94 -8.25
C LYS A 188 -7.00 -19.86 -8.12
N ILE A 189 -6.17 -20.00 -7.11
CA ILE A 189 -5.01 -19.15 -6.92
C ILE A 189 -3.90 -19.64 -7.84
N HIS A 190 -3.29 -18.69 -8.55
CA HIS A 190 -2.15 -18.90 -9.41
C HIS A 190 -0.97 -18.11 -8.88
N HIS A 191 0.22 -18.72 -8.91
CA HIS A 191 1.49 -18.08 -8.61
C HIS A 191 2.40 -18.21 -9.81
N ASN A 192 2.79 -17.07 -10.37
CA ASN A 192 3.84 -17.05 -11.38
C ASN A 192 5.21 -17.17 -10.71
N PRO A 193 6.31 -17.44 -11.44
CA PRO A 193 7.66 -17.36 -10.88
C PRO A 193 7.97 -15.98 -10.28
N ASP A 194 8.87 -15.91 -9.31
CA ASP A 194 9.28 -14.62 -8.73
C ASP A 194 10.00 -13.74 -9.76
N GLN A 195 9.90 -12.41 -9.58
CA GLN A 195 10.62 -11.44 -10.39
C GLN A 195 12.05 -11.28 -9.86
N ASP A 196 12.99 -11.16 -10.79
CA ASP A 196 14.39 -10.92 -10.45
C ASP A 196 14.54 -9.53 -9.82
N LEU A 197 15.40 -9.41 -8.79
CA LEU A 197 15.65 -8.14 -8.15
C LEU A 197 16.32 -7.16 -9.14
N PRO A 198 16.04 -5.85 -9.06
CA PRO A 198 16.73 -4.86 -9.90
C PRO A 198 18.25 -4.92 -9.67
N GLU A 199 19.01 -5.21 -10.74
CA GLU A 199 20.47 -5.22 -10.67
C GLU A 199 21.06 -3.81 -10.61
N ASP A 200 20.45 -2.87 -11.34
CA ASP A 200 20.85 -1.46 -11.40
C ASP A 200 19.77 -0.59 -10.75
N LEU A 201 20.07 -0.07 -9.55
CA LEU A 201 19.16 0.83 -8.84
C LEU A 201 19.14 2.24 -9.45
N ASP A 202 20.18 2.64 -10.19
CA ASP A 202 20.24 3.95 -10.86
C ASP A 202 19.31 3.99 -12.09
N ALA A 203 18.89 2.82 -12.59
CA ALA A 203 17.87 2.70 -13.63
C ALA A 203 16.45 3.00 -13.11
N LEU A 204 16.23 2.93 -11.79
CA LEU A 204 14.93 3.23 -11.18
C LEU A 204 14.73 4.74 -11.02
N PRO A 205 13.50 5.25 -11.24
CA PRO A 205 13.21 6.66 -10.97
C PRO A 205 13.33 6.96 -9.47
N PHE A 206 13.56 8.23 -9.12
CA PHE A 206 13.47 8.67 -7.72
C PHE A 206 12.04 8.51 -7.19
N PRO A 207 11.87 8.31 -5.86
CA PRO A 207 10.54 8.14 -5.28
C PRO A 207 9.70 9.39 -5.51
N ALA A 208 8.50 9.22 -6.07
CA ALA A 208 7.66 10.31 -6.55
C ALA A 208 6.88 11.01 -5.42
N HIS A 209 7.57 11.80 -4.61
CA HIS A 209 6.97 12.59 -3.52
C HIS A 209 5.84 13.53 -4.00
N HIS A 210 5.94 14.02 -5.24
CA HIS A 210 4.95 14.91 -5.85
C HIS A 210 3.60 14.22 -6.15
N LEU A 211 3.55 12.89 -6.17
CA LEU A 211 2.31 12.13 -6.34
C LEU A 211 1.50 12.01 -5.04
N SER A 212 2.01 12.50 -3.92
CA SER A 212 1.27 12.44 -2.67
C SER A 212 -0.04 13.22 -2.73
N LEU A 213 -1.13 12.67 -2.19
CA LEU A 213 -2.38 13.41 -1.96
C LEU A 213 -2.21 14.56 -0.96
N PHE A 214 -1.29 14.41 -0.01
CA PHE A 214 -1.06 15.37 1.07
C PHE A 214 0.41 15.80 1.15
N PRO A 215 0.94 16.48 0.11
CA PRO A 215 2.36 16.84 0.05
C PRO A 215 2.76 17.83 1.15
N GLU A 216 1.84 18.70 1.58
CA GLU A 216 2.05 19.62 2.72
C GLU A 216 2.38 18.87 4.02
N ALA A 217 1.85 17.65 4.18
CA ALA A 217 2.12 16.83 5.36
C ALA A 217 3.60 16.43 5.48
N TYR A 218 4.32 16.46 4.36
CA TYR A 218 5.73 16.10 4.27
C TYR A 218 6.66 17.31 4.23
N LYS A 219 6.16 18.52 3.94
CA LYS A 219 7.00 19.74 3.88
C LYS A 219 7.61 20.14 5.23
N ARG A 220 7.01 19.70 6.33
CA ARG A 220 7.56 19.91 7.68
C ARG A 220 8.67 18.93 8.03
N MET A 221 8.91 17.91 7.19
CA MET A 221 10.05 17.03 7.38
C MET A 221 11.33 17.74 6.93
N GLU A 222 12.30 17.82 7.83
CA GLU A 222 13.64 18.31 7.51
C GLU A 222 14.47 17.28 6.72
N ARG A 223 13.88 16.11 6.41
CA ARG A 223 14.56 14.96 5.78
C ARG A 223 13.66 14.30 4.76
N ILE A 224 14.26 13.91 3.64
CA ILE A 224 13.63 13.09 2.61
C ILE A 224 14.36 11.75 2.57
N GLY A 225 13.59 10.66 2.49
CA GLY A 225 14.13 9.31 2.39
C GLY A 225 14.49 8.94 0.95
N ILE A 226 15.60 8.24 0.78
CA ILE A 226 15.99 7.58 -0.46
C ILE A 226 16.58 6.21 -0.12
N MET A 227 16.37 5.21 -0.97
CA MET A 227 17.02 3.91 -0.82
C MET A 227 18.30 3.89 -1.65
N SER A 228 19.46 3.97 -0.99
CA SER A 228 20.78 3.90 -1.64
C SER A 228 21.31 2.48 -1.81
N ASN A 229 20.67 1.49 -1.16
CA ASN A 229 20.91 0.07 -1.32
C ASN A 229 19.62 -0.69 -1.00
N ARG A 230 19.49 -1.91 -1.49
CA ARG A 230 18.36 -2.82 -1.24
C ARG A 230 18.87 -4.23 -0.96
N GLY A 231 18.17 -4.94 -0.08
CA GLY A 231 18.55 -6.28 0.36
C GLY A 231 19.61 -6.29 1.46
N CYS A 232 19.75 -7.46 2.10
CA CYS A 232 20.72 -7.72 3.16
C CYS A 232 21.41 -9.06 2.85
N PRO A 233 22.75 -9.12 2.75
CA PRO A 233 23.46 -10.37 2.42
C PRO A 233 23.52 -11.37 3.60
N PHE A 234 23.04 -10.97 4.78
CA PHE A 234 23.07 -11.80 5.98
C PHE A 234 21.84 -12.72 6.06
N ARG A 235 21.98 -13.81 6.82
CA ARG A 235 20.92 -14.82 7.07
C ARG A 235 20.69 -14.99 8.57
N CYS A 236 20.35 -13.91 9.24
CA CYS A 236 20.12 -13.92 10.68
C CYS A 236 18.85 -14.72 10.99
N GLY A 237 18.89 -15.65 11.96
CA GLY A 237 17.72 -16.50 12.26
C GLY A 237 16.48 -15.79 12.84
N TYR A 238 16.55 -14.48 13.05
CA TYR A 238 15.45 -13.64 13.53
C TYR A 238 14.89 -12.70 12.44
N CYS A 239 15.50 -12.69 11.25
CA CYS A 239 15.16 -11.82 10.13
C CYS A 239 14.56 -12.64 8.99
#